data_AF-A0A940C642-F1
#
_entry.id   AF-A0A940C642-F1
#
_cell.length_a   1.000
_cell.length_b   1.000
_cell.length_c   1.000
_cell.angle_alpha   90.00
_cell.angle_beta   90.00
_cell.angle_gamma   90.00
#
_symmetry.space_group_name_H-M   'P 1'
#
loop_
_entity.id
_entity.type
_entity.pdbx_description
1 polymer ?
#
loop_
_entity_poly.entity_id
_entity_poly.type
_entity_poly.pdbx_seq_one_letter_code
_entity_poly.pdbx_strand_id
1 'polypeptide(L)' 'MIGTKDAAKILGCSISYVSKLCREGAFSSAEQDAKGSPWRLDEDEVKDYKKKRHLK' A
#
# COMPACT_ATOMS: atom_id res chain seq x y z
N MET A 1 -2.21 6.46 9.50
CA MET A 1 -2.57 5.22 8.75
C MET A 1 -3.61 5.55 7.69
N ILE A 2 -3.42 5.04 6.48
CA ILE A 2 -4.28 5.23 5.32
C ILE A 2 -4.84 3.89 4.81
N GLY A 3 -5.97 3.95 4.11
CA GLY A 3 -6.56 2.78 3.47
C GLY A 3 -5.93 2.46 2.11
N THR A 4 -6.23 1.27 1.59
CA THR A 4 -5.83 0.81 0.25
C THR A 4 -6.21 1.77 -0.87
N LYS A 5 -7.34 2.49 -0.74
CA LYS A 5 -7.82 3.48 -1.72
C LYS A 5 -6.92 4.71 -1.79
N ASP A 6 -6.47 5.23 -0.65
CA ASP A 6 -5.61 6.41 -0.61
C ASP A 6 -4.18 6.06 -1.00
N ALA A 7 -3.68 4.88 -0.58
CA ALA A 7 -2.42 4.36 -1.05
C ALA A 7 -2.39 4.22 -2.59
N ALA A 8 -3.49 3.77 -3.20
CA ALA A 8 -3.61 3.67 -4.65
C ALA A 8 -3.49 5.04 -5.35
N LYS A 9 -4.07 6.09 -4.78
CA LYS A 9 -3.92 7.47 -5.29
C LYS A 9 -2.47 7.94 -5.18
N ILE A 10 -1.81 7.69 -4.04
CA ILE A 10 -0.41 8.08 -3.83
C ILE A 10 0.48 7.39 -4.87
N LEU A 11 0.32 6.09 -5.03
CA LEU A 11 1.13 5.27 -5.94
C LEU A 11 0.77 5.45 -7.42
N GLY A 12 -0.41 6.01 -7.74
CA GLY A 12 -0.90 6.16 -9.11
C GLY A 12 -1.25 4.80 -9.76
N CYS A 13 -1.76 3.85 -8.98
CA CYS A 13 -2.07 2.50 -9.42
C CYS A 13 -3.48 2.04 -9.01
N SER A 14 -3.88 0.82 -9.37
CA SER A 14 -5.17 0.27 -8.96
C SER A 14 -5.18 -0.19 -7.50
N ILE A 15 -6.36 -0.18 -6.86
CA ILE A 15 -6.56 -0.69 -5.48
C ILE A 15 -6.20 -2.19 -5.40
N SER A 16 -6.52 -2.96 -6.44
CA SER A 16 -6.18 -4.38 -6.53
C SER A 16 -4.66 -4.60 -6.53
N TYR A 17 -3.91 -3.71 -7.18
CA TYR A 17 -2.45 -3.75 -7.17
C TYR A 17 -1.87 -3.46 -5.79
N VAL A 18 -2.39 -2.44 -5.09
CA VAL A 18 -2.00 -2.19 -3.68
C VAL A 18 -2.31 -3.39 -2.80
N SER A 19 -3.49 -3.99 -2.94
CA SER A 19 -3.87 -5.19 -2.16
C SER A 19 -2.97 -6.38 -2.46
N LYS A 20 -2.45 -6.49 -3.69
CA LYS A 20 -1.46 -7.50 -4.05
C LYS A 20 -0.13 -7.21 -3.34
N LEU A 21 0.37 -5.98 -3.39
CA LEU A 21 1.58 -5.56 -2.71
C LEU A 21 1.54 -5.82 -1.20
N CYS A 22 0.41 -5.55 -0.54
CA CYS A 22 0.23 -5.86 0.88
C CYS A 22 0.37 -7.36 1.17
N ARG A 23 -0.24 -8.23 0.36
CA ARG A 23 -0.12 -9.69 0.49
C ARG A 23 1.29 -10.20 0.20
N GLU A 24 1.99 -9.52 -0.70
CA GLU A 24 3.37 -9.83 -1.07
C GLU A 24 4.40 -9.27 -0.07
N GLY A 25 3.98 -8.53 0.95
CA GLY A 25 4.87 -7.98 1.98
C GLY A 25 5.71 -6.78 1.51
N ALA A 26 5.24 -6.05 0.49
CA ALA A 26 5.95 -4.86 -0.01
C ALA A 26 5.93 -3.68 0.99
N PHE A 27 5.00 -3.68 1.93
CA PHE A 27 4.88 -2.71 3.01
C PHE A 27 4.94 -3.46 4.34
N SER A 28 5.87 -3.07 5.20
CA SER A 28 6.03 -3.63 6.55
C SER A 28 4.90 -3.23 7.48
N SER A 29 4.28 -2.06 7.26
CA SER A 29 3.13 -1.57 8.02
C SER A 29 1.77 -2.11 7.54
N ALA A 30 1.76 -3.01 6.55
CA ALA A 30 0.51 -3.55 6.01
C ALA A 30 -0.22 -4.43 7.02
N GLU A 31 -1.31 -3.91 7.56
CA GLU A 31 -2.18 -4.62 8.49
C GLU A 31 -3.59 -4.81 7.93
N GLN A 32 -4.22 -5.93 8.27
CA GLN A 32 -5.59 -6.24 7.91
C GLN A 32 -6.25 -6.99 9.07
N ASP A 33 -7.45 -6.56 9.50
CA ASP A 33 -8.16 -7.23 10.62
C ASP A 33 -8.58 -8.66 10.27
N ALA A 34 -9.08 -8.85 9.04
CA ALA A 34 -9.54 -10.13 8.52
C ALA A 34 -9.47 -10.14 7.00
N LYS A 35 -9.38 -11.33 6.40
CA LYS A 35 -9.41 -11.50 4.94
C LYS A 35 -10.67 -10.85 4.35
N GLY A 36 -10.50 -9.87 3.47
CA GLY A 36 -11.60 -9.09 2.89
C GLY A 36 -11.80 -7.70 3.50
N SER A 37 -11.31 -7.45 4.72
CA SER A 37 -11.30 -6.10 5.32
C SER A 37 -10.35 -5.13 4.58
N PRO A 38 -10.54 -3.81 4.68
CA PRO A 38 -9.59 -2.85 4.16
C PRO A 38 -8.19 -3.04 4.75
N TRP A 39 -7.15 -2.78 3.96
CA TRP A 39 -5.78 -2.71 4.45
C TRP A 39 -5.54 -1.37 5.14
N ARG A 40 -4.80 -1.38 6.24
CA ARG A 40 -4.21 -0.20 6.87
C ARG A 40 -2.72 -0.16 6.55
N LEU A 41 -2.26 1.00 6.12
CA LEU A 41 -0.88 1.24 5.69
C LEU A 41 -0.36 2.52 6.32
N ASP A 42 0.93 2.57 6.60
CA ASP A 42 1.60 3.82 6.90
C ASP A 42 1.73 4.68 5.63
N GLU A 43 1.37 5.95 5.72
CA GLU A 43 1.38 6.85 4.56
C GLU A 43 2.81 7.18 4.10
N ASP A 44 3.74 7.34 5.05
CA ASP A 44 5.12 7.69 4.75
C ASP A 44 5.84 6.51 4.12
N GLU A 45 5.56 5.29 4.57
CA GLU A 45 6.07 4.07 3.91
C GLU A 45 5.58 3.97 2.46
N VAL A 46 4.30 4.28 2.20
CA VAL A 46 3.73 4.27 0.84
C VAL A 46 4.39 5.34 -0.05
N LYS A 47 4.62 6.55 0.48
CA LYS A 47 5.34 7.61 -0.24
C LYS A 47 6.78 7.21 -0.55
N ASP A 48 7.47 6.59 0.41
CA ASP A 48 8.86 6.16 0.23
C ASP A 48 8.98 5.00 -0.76
N TYR A 49 8.03 4.06 -0.75
CA TYR A 49 7.93 3.04 -1.78
C TYR A 49 7.79 3.66 -3.18
N LYS A 50 6.94 4.69 -3.34
CA LYS A 50 6.80 5.42 -4.60
C LYS A 50 8.12 6.02 -5.08
N LYS A 51 8.85 6.68 -4.17
CA LYS A 51 10.17 7.29 -4.49
C LYS A 51 11.16 6.23 -4.94
N LYS A 52 11.29 5.12 -4.19
CA LYS A 52 12.18 4.00 -4.52
C LYS A 52 11.87 3.37 -5.88
N ARG A 53 10.60 3.32 -6.27
CA ARG A 53 10.15 2.81 -7.57
C ARG A 53 10.56 3.70 -8.75
N HIS A 54 10.68 5.01 -8.55
CA HIS A 54 11.14 5.96 -9.57
C HIS A 54 12.68 6.08 -9.66
N LEU A 55 13.42 5.52 -8.70
CA LEU A 55 14.89 5.47 -8.72
C LEU A 55 15.46 4.24 -9.46
N LYS A 56 14.60 3.34 -9.97
CA LYS A 56 14.98 2.20 -10.81
C LYS A 56 14.66 2.48 -12.26
#